data_AF-A0A9E0V266-F1
#
_entry.id   AF-A0A9E0V266-F1
#
_cell.length_a   1.000
_cell.length_b   1.000
_cell.length_c   1.000
_cell.angle_alpha   90.00
_cell.angle_beta   90.00
_cell.angle_gamma   90.00
#
_symmetry.space_group_name_H-M   'P 1'
#
loop_
_entity.id
_entity.type
_entity.pdbx_description
1 polymer ?
#
loop_
_entity_poly.entity_id
_entity_poly.type
_entity_poly.pdbx_seq_one_letter_code
_entity_poly.pdbx_strand_id
1 'polypeptide(L)'
;MKRKAIPARMTGHSSTPMCCRHVRLPLLALLIGPFLQSGCGHSLLGGSRITEGVIEYALSFPDYAPDGLMAGMLPERTTLTFDEEHQVADLSAGMGVFRTSMVANTAERVLDYHMCVMGKKMVSELHPRDLYLFNKESQALKILYTDAMDTVAGFPCHKAVAIFDAIDQPEVELWYTDAIRMDKPNWYGPYSEIPGVLLRYEMVQHGMRMRLNAVSVKPGPVDPAVFAPKADHDRVAPDVLHKELSDVLSTFTN
;
A
#
# COMPACT_ATOMS: atom_id res chain seq x y z
N MET A 1 -33.65 36.89 85.57
CA MET A 1 -34.61 37.18 86.67
C MET A 1 -35.36 35.88 87.02
N LYS A 2 -36.29 35.91 88.00
CA LYS A 2 -37.24 34.82 88.37
C LYS A 2 -38.05 34.31 87.15
N ARG A 3 -38.71 33.14 87.09
CA ARG A 3 -38.80 31.85 87.86
C ARG A 3 -39.85 30.94 87.13
N LYS A 4 -39.77 29.60 87.27
CA LYS A 4 -40.91 28.62 87.24
C LYS A 4 -41.71 28.48 85.91
N ALA A 5 -42.52 27.43 85.65
CA ALA A 5 -42.61 26.07 86.22
C ALA A 5 -43.37 25.05 85.32
N ILE A 6 -43.09 23.76 85.55
CA ILE A 6 -43.99 22.57 85.69
C ILE A 6 -45.51 22.92 85.79
N PRO A 7 -46.48 22.13 85.24
CA PRO A 7 -46.48 20.70 84.84
C PRO A 7 -46.68 20.52 83.29
N ALA A 8 -47.28 19.50 82.64
CA ALA A 8 -48.11 18.35 83.04
C ALA A 8 -47.95 17.04 82.21
N ARG A 9 -49.05 16.28 82.01
CA ARG A 9 -49.08 14.84 82.36
C ARG A 9 -50.21 14.03 81.67
N MET A 10 -49.88 12.82 81.17
CA MET A 10 -50.80 11.77 80.62
C MET A 10 -51.54 12.17 79.31
N THR A 11 -52.02 11.29 78.40
CA THR A 11 -52.17 9.80 78.37
C THR A 11 -52.21 9.29 76.89
N GLY A 12 -52.10 7.97 76.65
CA GLY A 12 -52.20 7.31 75.31
C GLY A 12 -50.81 6.94 74.75
N HIS A 13 -50.49 5.78 74.14
CA HIS A 13 -51.24 4.75 73.37
C HIS A 13 -51.94 5.30 72.10
N SER A 14 -51.69 4.77 70.89
CA SER A 14 -50.81 3.65 70.47
C SER A 14 -50.39 3.72 68.97
N SER A 15 -49.53 2.79 68.54
CA SER A 15 -49.42 2.25 67.16
C SER A 15 -49.20 3.21 65.96
N THR A 16 -47.93 3.31 65.55
CA THR A 16 -47.41 3.28 64.15
C THR A 16 -48.21 3.93 63.00
N PRO A 17 -47.52 4.77 62.20
CA PRO A 17 -47.39 4.42 60.77
C PRO A 17 -45.97 4.56 60.21
N MET A 18 -45.67 3.84 59.13
CA MET A 18 -44.54 4.18 58.23
C MET A 18 -44.98 5.27 57.25
N CYS A 19 -44.20 6.35 57.10
CA CYS A 19 -44.27 7.19 55.90
C CYS A 19 -42.96 7.95 55.61
N CYS A 20 -42.34 7.59 54.48
CA CYS A 20 -41.52 8.39 53.54
C CYS A 20 -40.60 9.56 53.99
N ARG A 21 -39.37 9.54 53.43
CA ARG A 21 -38.39 10.65 53.25
C ARG A 21 -37.64 11.09 54.54
N HIS A 22 -36.37 11.48 54.53
CA HIS A 22 -35.61 12.22 53.49
C HIS A 22 -34.12 11.82 53.31
N VAL A 23 -33.71 11.75 52.03
CA VAL A 23 -32.52 12.40 51.41
C VAL A 23 -31.13 12.32 52.08
N ARG A 24 -30.22 11.60 51.40
CA ARG A 24 -28.81 11.91 51.02
C ARG A 24 -28.27 10.64 50.31
N LEU A 25 -27.40 10.62 49.32
CA LEU A 25 -26.69 11.52 48.39
C LEU A 25 -25.88 10.50 47.53
N PRO A 26 -25.68 10.64 46.21
CA PRO A 26 -25.33 9.47 45.39
C PRO A 26 -23.89 8.98 45.59
N LEU A 27 -23.74 7.69 45.90
CA LEU A 27 -22.47 6.98 45.74
C LEU A 27 -22.43 6.39 44.32
N LEU A 28 -21.73 7.06 43.41
CA LEU A 28 -21.58 6.61 42.03
C LEU A 28 -20.64 5.39 41.99
N ALA A 29 -21.21 4.19 42.02
CA ALA A 29 -20.47 2.95 41.93
C ALA A 29 -19.83 2.82 40.54
N LEU A 30 -18.54 3.14 40.45
CA LEU A 30 -17.76 3.03 39.22
C LEU A 30 -17.59 1.54 38.87
N LEU A 31 -18.43 1.04 37.97
CA LEU A 31 -18.31 -0.30 37.40
C LEU A 31 -17.07 -0.35 36.49
N ILE A 32 -15.92 -0.64 37.09
CA ILE A 32 -14.69 -1.00 36.37
C ILE A 32 -14.89 -2.40 35.78
N GLY A 33 -15.66 -2.47 34.69
CA GLY A 33 -15.76 -3.67 33.89
C GLY A 33 -14.38 -3.96 33.27
N PRO A 34 -13.83 -5.18 33.40
CA PRO A 34 -12.58 -5.52 32.73
C PRO A 34 -12.82 -5.54 31.22
N PHE A 35 -12.45 -4.45 30.56
CA PHE A 35 -12.35 -4.38 29.11
C PHE A 35 -11.20 -5.28 28.67
N LEU A 36 -11.50 -6.57 28.54
CA LEU A 36 -10.64 -7.57 27.91
C LEU A 36 -10.53 -7.19 26.43
N GLN A 37 -9.62 -6.25 26.15
CA GLN A 37 -9.21 -5.97 24.79
C GLN A 37 -8.51 -7.22 24.27
N SER A 38 -9.21 -7.97 23.42
CA SER A 38 -8.64 -9.01 22.56
C SER A 38 -7.71 -8.37 21.54
N GLY A 39 -6.58 -7.84 22.02
CA GLY A 39 -5.49 -7.36 21.21
C GLY A 39 -4.85 -8.56 20.52
N CYS A 40 -5.40 -8.93 19.37
CA CYS A 40 -4.80 -9.89 18.45
C CYS A 40 -3.55 -9.27 17.81
N GLY A 41 -2.52 -9.06 18.62
CA GLY A 41 -1.15 -8.88 18.15
C GLY A 41 -0.69 -10.18 17.52
N HIS A 42 -1.08 -10.40 16.25
CA HIS A 42 -0.64 -11.53 15.48
C HIS A 42 0.85 -11.38 15.22
N SER A 43 1.66 -12.02 16.06
CA SER A 43 3.11 -11.95 16.00
C SER A 43 3.60 -12.63 14.72
N LEU A 44 3.90 -11.85 13.69
CA LEU A 44 4.47 -12.31 12.41
C LEU A 44 5.89 -12.89 12.55
N LEU A 45 6.46 -12.88 13.76
CA LEU A 45 7.75 -13.48 14.11
C LEU A 45 7.65 -15.01 14.12
N GLY A 46 7.62 -15.61 12.93
CA GLY A 46 7.50 -17.06 12.69
C GLY A 46 6.29 -17.48 11.84
N GLY A 47 5.54 -16.53 11.27
CA GLY A 47 4.39 -16.82 10.41
C GLY A 47 4.78 -17.33 9.02
N SER A 48 3.86 -18.07 8.38
CA SER A 48 4.00 -18.49 6.99
C SER A 48 4.02 -17.30 6.03
N ARG A 49 4.97 -17.27 5.08
CA ARG A 49 4.98 -16.30 3.97
C ARG A 49 3.65 -16.32 3.23
N ILE A 50 3.09 -15.14 2.94
CA ILE A 50 1.82 -15.02 2.20
C ILE A 50 2.05 -15.34 0.72
N THR A 51 1.05 -15.93 0.07
CA THR A 51 1.14 -16.50 -1.28
C THR A 51 0.34 -15.72 -2.32
N GLU A 52 -0.69 -15.00 -1.88
CA GLU A 52 -1.61 -14.27 -2.73
C GLU A 52 -2.18 -13.05 -1.99
N GLY A 53 -2.58 -12.04 -2.75
CA GLY A 53 -3.25 -10.86 -2.21
C GLY A 53 -3.07 -9.60 -3.05
N VAL A 54 -3.25 -8.45 -2.40
CA VAL A 54 -3.22 -7.14 -3.03
C VAL A 54 -2.34 -6.17 -2.25
N ILE A 55 -1.37 -5.57 -2.94
CA ILE A 55 -0.55 -4.46 -2.44
C ILE A 55 -1.11 -3.15 -3.03
N GLU A 56 -1.24 -2.15 -2.19
CA GLU A 56 -1.71 -0.82 -2.56
C GLU A 56 -0.59 0.19 -2.29
N TYR A 57 -0.10 0.85 -3.35
CA TYR A 57 0.97 1.85 -3.27
C TYR A 57 0.38 3.25 -3.39
N ALA A 58 0.85 4.16 -2.53
CA ALA A 58 0.81 5.58 -2.83
C ALA A 58 1.97 5.93 -3.76
N LEU A 59 1.70 6.78 -4.74
CA LEU A 59 2.66 7.29 -5.71
C LEU A 59 2.98 8.75 -5.41
N SER A 60 4.20 9.16 -5.74
CA SER A 60 4.63 10.56 -5.67
C SER A 60 5.73 10.82 -6.70
N PHE A 61 5.79 12.04 -7.22
CA PHE A 61 6.67 12.43 -8.31
C PHE A 61 7.56 13.59 -7.84
N PRO A 62 8.76 13.32 -7.28
CA PRO A 62 9.55 14.32 -6.55
C PRO A 62 9.96 15.54 -7.38
N ASP A 63 10.07 15.36 -8.69
CA ASP A 63 10.53 16.38 -9.64
C ASP A 63 9.39 17.30 -10.13
N TYR A 64 8.15 17.11 -9.65
CA TYR A 64 6.94 17.85 -10.06
C TYR A 64 6.33 18.65 -8.89
N ALA A 65 5.87 19.87 -9.16
CA ALA A 65 5.15 20.68 -8.18
C ALA A 65 3.75 20.08 -7.86
N PRO A 66 3.39 19.86 -6.58
CA PRO A 66 2.15 19.18 -6.20
C PRO A 66 0.88 20.03 -6.45
N ASP A 67 1.04 21.32 -6.67
CA ASP A 67 0.01 22.30 -7.06
C ASP A 67 0.15 22.74 -8.53
N GLY A 68 1.09 22.17 -9.29
CA GLY A 68 1.30 22.44 -10.71
C GLY A 68 0.20 21.88 -11.61
N LEU A 69 0.08 22.43 -12.82
CA LEU A 69 -0.97 22.06 -13.79
C LEU A 69 -1.02 20.55 -14.10
N MET A 70 0.14 19.88 -14.11
CA MET A 70 0.25 18.43 -14.36
C MET A 70 -0.10 17.56 -13.13
N ALA A 71 -0.13 18.11 -11.91
CA ALA A 71 -0.33 17.32 -10.69
C ALA A 71 -1.66 16.56 -10.69
N GLY A 72 -2.75 17.21 -11.12
CA GLY A 72 -4.07 16.59 -11.29
C GLY A 72 -4.18 15.60 -12.47
N MET A 73 -3.10 15.41 -13.24
CA MET A 73 -3.00 14.41 -14.30
C MET A 73 -2.13 13.21 -13.91
N LEU A 74 -1.29 13.32 -12.89
CA LEU A 74 -0.44 12.24 -12.39
C LEU A 74 -1.25 11.23 -11.54
N PRO A 75 -0.89 9.94 -11.52
CA PRO A 75 -1.59 8.94 -10.73
C PRO A 75 -1.18 9.00 -9.25
N GLU A 76 -2.13 9.15 -8.32
CA GLU A 76 -1.83 9.18 -6.87
C GLU A 76 -1.58 7.78 -6.27
N ARG A 77 -2.08 6.72 -6.91
CA ARG A 77 -2.05 5.33 -6.41
C ARG A 77 -1.90 4.32 -7.54
N THR A 78 -1.36 3.16 -7.22
CA THR A 78 -1.37 1.96 -8.07
C THR A 78 -1.59 0.70 -7.21
N THR A 79 -2.16 -0.33 -7.83
CA THR A 79 -2.47 -1.61 -7.19
C THR A 79 -1.65 -2.70 -7.85
N LEU A 80 -0.99 -3.54 -7.03
CA LEU A 80 -0.34 -4.77 -7.46
C LEU A 80 -1.09 -5.97 -6.86
N THR A 81 -1.76 -6.73 -7.72
CA THR A 81 -2.41 -8.00 -7.35
C THR A 81 -1.45 -9.15 -7.66
N PHE A 82 -1.31 -10.14 -6.79
CA PHE A 82 -0.32 -11.21 -6.97
C PHE A 82 -0.82 -12.58 -6.49
N ASP A 83 -0.24 -13.62 -7.09
CA ASP A 83 -0.10 -14.97 -6.51
C ASP A 83 1.40 -15.35 -6.45
N GLU A 84 1.75 -16.64 -6.35
CA GLU A 84 3.15 -17.09 -6.25
C GLU A 84 3.93 -17.03 -7.58
N GLU A 85 3.22 -17.02 -8.71
CA GLU A 85 3.77 -17.06 -10.07
C GLU A 85 3.43 -15.77 -10.85
N HIS A 86 2.29 -15.13 -10.56
CA HIS A 86 1.76 -14.01 -11.33
C HIS A 86 1.71 -12.69 -10.55
N GLN A 87 1.89 -11.57 -11.27
CA GLN A 87 1.67 -10.22 -10.78
C GLN A 87 0.92 -9.38 -11.82
N VAL A 88 -0.08 -8.59 -11.39
CA VAL A 88 -0.68 -7.51 -12.19
C VAL A 88 -0.47 -6.19 -11.49
N ALA A 89 0.26 -5.26 -12.12
CA ALA A 89 0.33 -3.86 -11.70
C ALA A 89 -0.52 -2.99 -12.62
N ASP A 90 -1.58 -2.37 -12.06
CA ASP A 90 -2.49 -1.47 -12.78
C ASP A 90 -2.24 0.01 -12.40
N LEU A 91 -2.04 0.86 -13.41
CA LEU A 91 -1.82 2.30 -13.26
C LEU A 91 -2.75 3.08 -14.20
N SER A 92 -3.33 4.18 -13.70
CA SER A 92 -4.33 4.98 -14.41
C SER A 92 -4.09 6.47 -14.16
N ALA A 93 -3.72 7.21 -15.20
CA ALA A 93 -3.38 8.64 -15.16
C ALA A 93 -4.35 9.48 -16.02
N GLY A 94 -4.30 10.81 -15.88
CA GLY A 94 -5.13 11.75 -16.64
C GLY A 94 -6.63 11.47 -16.49
N MET A 95 -7.11 11.24 -15.27
CA MET A 95 -8.49 10.79 -14.96
C MET A 95 -8.92 9.50 -15.70
N GLY A 96 -7.96 8.67 -16.12
CA GLY A 96 -8.20 7.44 -16.89
C GLY A 96 -8.24 7.63 -18.41
N VAL A 97 -7.75 8.76 -18.94
CA VAL A 97 -7.43 8.91 -20.37
C VAL A 97 -6.24 8.04 -20.78
N PHE A 98 -5.32 7.80 -19.84
CA PHE A 98 -4.18 6.89 -19.96
C PHE A 98 -4.30 5.77 -18.92
N ARG A 99 -4.17 4.51 -19.34
CA ARG A 99 -4.08 3.35 -18.44
C ARG A 99 -3.03 2.38 -18.94
N THR A 100 -2.33 1.75 -17.99
CA THR A 100 -1.37 0.68 -18.25
C THR A 100 -1.60 -0.48 -17.31
N SER A 101 -1.36 -1.71 -17.78
CA SER A 101 -1.49 -2.93 -17.01
C SER A 101 -0.35 -3.87 -17.34
N MET A 102 0.52 -4.13 -16.37
CA MET A 102 1.68 -5.01 -16.50
C MET A 102 1.34 -6.37 -15.89
N VAL A 103 1.13 -7.39 -16.73
CA VAL A 103 0.80 -8.76 -16.31
C VAL A 103 2.06 -9.62 -16.47
N ALA A 104 2.77 -9.90 -15.37
CA ALA A 104 3.97 -10.72 -15.36
C ALA A 104 3.67 -12.17 -14.94
N ASN A 105 4.06 -13.13 -15.78
CA ASN A 105 4.17 -14.55 -15.44
C ASN A 105 5.65 -14.88 -15.15
N THR A 106 5.94 -15.25 -13.91
CA THR A 106 7.29 -15.55 -13.43
C THR A 106 7.77 -16.94 -13.83
N ALA A 107 6.86 -17.92 -13.92
CA ALA A 107 7.17 -19.29 -14.34
C ALA A 107 7.56 -19.36 -15.83
N GLU A 108 6.86 -18.61 -16.68
CA GLU A 108 7.16 -18.50 -18.12
C GLU A 108 8.20 -17.40 -18.44
N ARG A 109 8.43 -16.45 -17.52
CA ARG A 109 9.23 -15.23 -17.70
C ARG A 109 8.75 -14.35 -18.87
N VAL A 110 7.44 -14.13 -18.90
CA VAL A 110 6.76 -13.28 -19.89
C VAL A 110 6.03 -12.14 -19.16
N LEU A 111 6.08 -10.94 -19.73
CA LEU A 111 5.34 -9.77 -19.25
C LEU A 111 4.46 -9.23 -20.38
N ASP A 112 3.15 -9.38 -20.27
CA ASP A 112 2.19 -8.68 -21.14
C ASP A 112 2.00 -7.24 -20.64
N TYR A 113 2.69 -6.29 -21.29
CA TYR A 113 2.53 -4.86 -21.02
C TYR A 113 1.39 -4.33 -21.89
N HIS A 114 0.24 -4.08 -21.27
CA HIS A 114 -0.93 -3.47 -21.89
C HIS A 114 -0.92 -1.95 -21.72
N MET A 115 -1.37 -1.22 -22.75
CA MET A 115 -1.61 0.22 -22.70
C MET A 115 -2.94 0.57 -23.39
N CYS A 116 -3.70 1.47 -22.77
CA CYS A 116 -4.92 2.04 -23.31
C CYS A 116 -4.82 3.58 -23.23
N VAL A 117 -4.86 4.24 -24.39
CA VAL A 117 -4.76 5.70 -24.51
C VAL A 117 -5.78 6.21 -25.53
N MET A 118 -6.65 7.14 -25.12
CA MET A 118 -7.70 7.74 -25.97
C MET A 118 -8.58 6.72 -26.74
N GLY A 119 -8.72 5.49 -26.23
CA GLY A 119 -9.47 4.39 -26.85
C GLY A 119 -8.64 3.43 -27.72
N LYS A 120 -7.41 3.79 -28.09
CA LYS A 120 -6.44 2.88 -28.71
C LYS A 120 -5.91 1.91 -27.64
N LYS A 121 -6.02 0.60 -27.88
CA LYS A 121 -5.63 -0.46 -26.94
C LYS A 121 -4.54 -1.32 -27.56
N MET A 122 -3.40 -1.41 -26.89
CA MET A 122 -2.24 -2.17 -27.35
C MET A 122 -1.75 -3.10 -26.25
N VAL A 123 -1.20 -4.25 -26.63
CA VAL A 123 -0.46 -5.13 -25.73
C VAL A 123 0.82 -5.61 -26.42
N SER A 124 1.91 -5.68 -25.68
CA SER A 124 3.14 -6.32 -26.16
C SER A 124 3.64 -7.35 -25.15
N GLU A 125 3.98 -8.51 -25.66
CA GLU A 125 4.48 -9.67 -24.93
C GLU A 125 6.01 -9.52 -24.80
N LEU A 126 6.48 -9.15 -23.60
CA LEU A 126 7.87 -8.80 -23.34
C LEU A 126 8.64 -9.98 -22.75
N HIS A 127 9.75 -10.35 -23.40
CA HIS A 127 10.69 -11.36 -22.91
C HIS A 127 11.91 -10.66 -22.28
N PRO A 128 12.77 -11.35 -21.51
CA PRO A 128 13.86 -10.70 -20.76
C PRO A 128 14.86 -9.88 -21.59
N ARG A 129 14.99 -10.15 -22.90
CA ARG A 129 15.80 -9.35 -23.83
C ARG A 129 15.18 -7.97 -24.13
N ASP A 130 13.85 -7.89 -24.14
CA ASP A 130 13.08 -6.73 -24.61
C ASP A 130 12.96 -5.68 -23.48
N LEU A 131 12.98 -6.13 -22.22
CA LEU A 131 13.01 -5.30 -21.01
C LEU A 131 14.13 -4.26 -20.98
N TYR A 132 15.25 -4.51 -21.68
CA TYR A 132 16.34 -3.53 -21.79
C TYR A 132 15.86 -2.19 -22.36
N LEU A 133 14.87 -2.20 -23.27
CA LEU A 133 14.27 -0.99 -23.83
C LEU A 133 13.55 -0.17 -22.75
N PHE A 134 12.69 -0.84 -21.96
CA PHE A 134 11.80 -0.21 -20.97
C PHE A 134 12.54 0.22 -19.70
N ASN A 135 13.52 -0.56 -19.23
CA ASN A 135 14.25 -0.30 -17.99
C ASN A 135 15.49 0.61 -18.18
N LYS A 136 15.80 1.02 -19.41
CA LYS A 136 17.07 1.69 -19.78
C LYS A 136 17.47 2.86 -18.90
N GLU A 137 16.51 3.67 -18.48
CA GLU A 137 16.73 4.90 -17.68
C GLU A 137 16.95 4.62 -16.18
N SER A 138 16.60 3.42 -15.71
CA SER A 138 16.70 2.98 -14.31
C SER A 138 17.69 1.83 -14.09
N GLN A 139 18.57 1.53 -15.05
CA GLN A 139 19.57 0.47 -14.86
C GLN A 139 20.61 0.90 -13.82
N ALA A 140 20.48 0.36 -12.60
CA ALA A 140 21.47 0.52 -11.55
C ALA A 140 22.80 -0.13 -11.99
N LEU A 141 23.91 0.58 -11.78
CA LEU A 141 25.27 0.04 -11.89
C LEU A 141 25.47 -1.09 -10.88
N LYS A 142 24.92 -0.94 -9.67
CA LYS A 142 25.10 -1.88 -8.57
C LYS A 142 24.02 -1.71 -7.49
N ILE A 143 23.58 -2.83 -6.94
CA ILE A 143 22.83 -2.88 -5.68
C ILE A 143 23.76 -3.18 -4.50
N LEU A 144 23.67 -2.37 -3.44
CA LEU A 144 24.31 -2.60 -2.15
C LEU A 144 23.26 -3.07 -1.13
N TYR A 145 23.39 -4.31 -0.66
CA TYR A 145 22.60 -4.82 0.46
C TYR A 145 23.12 -4.26 1.79
N THR A 146 22.23 -4.07 2.77
CA THR A 146 22.57 -3.54 4.10
C THR A 146 21.89 -4.35 5.21
N ASP A 147 22.44 -4.30 6.42
CA ASP A 147 21.84 -4.92 7.61
C ASP A 147 20.64 -4.13 8.18
N ALA A 148 20.25 -3.01 7.56
CA ALA A 148 19.17 -2.17 8.04
C ALA A 148 17.79 -2.77 7.75
N MET A 149 16.92 -2.74 8.76
CA MET A 149 15.54 -3.24 8.70
C MET A 149 14.55 -2.22 9.26
N ASP A 150 13.35 -2.18 8.68
CA ASP A 150 12.22 -1.33 9.08
C ASP A 150 10.89 -2.03 8.73
N THR A 151 9.75 -1.42 9.04
CA THR A 151 8.41 -1.93 8.68
C THR A 151 7.75 -1.06 7.61
N VAL A 152 7.38 -1.66 6.47
CA VAL A 152 6.61 -0.98 5.40
C VAL A 152 5.26 -1.67 5.26
N ALA A 153 4.16 -0.92 5.25
CA ALA A 153 2.78 -1.44 5.19
C ALA A 153 2.42 -2.52 6.24
N GLY A 154 3.17 -2.61 7.36
CA GLY A 154 3.02 -3.65 8.39
C GLY A 154 3.91 -4.90 8.19
N PHE A 155 4.73 -4.93 7.14
CA PHE A 155 5.60 -6.05 6.78
C PHE A 155 7.07 -5.73 7.09
N PRO A 156 7.84 -6.69 7.65
CA PRO A 156 9.27 -6.50 7.89
C PRO A 156 10.01 -6.39 6.56
N CYS A 157 10.83 -5.35 6.42
CA CYS A 157 11.58 -5.05 5.20
C CYS A 157 13.07 -4.91 5.48
N HIS A 158 13.89 -5.43 4.58
CA HIS A 158 15.32 -5.16 4.49
C HIS A 158 15.57 -3.97 3.57
N LYS A 159 16.64 -3.23 3.81
CA LYS A 159 17.11 -2.15 2.94
C LYS A 159 18.27 -2.60 2.06
N ALA A 160 18.15 -2.32 0.77
CA ALA A 160 19.26 -2.19 -0.16
C ALA A 160 19.31 -0.76 -0.72
N VAL A 161 20.39 -0.43 -1.43
CA VAL A 161 20.61 0.87 -2.10
C VAL A 161 21.04 0.60 -3.53
N ALA A 162 20.35 1.18 -4.51
CA ALA A 162 20.78 1.19 -5.90
C ALA A 162 21.67 2.39 -6.18
N ILE A 163 22.83 2.14 -6.78
CA ILE A 163 23.81 3.12 -7.25
C ILE A 163 23.80 3.13 -8.78
N PHE A 164 23.96 4.31 -9.38
CA PHE A 164 23.94 4.55 -10.82
C PHE A 164 25.28 5.16 -11.27
N ASP A 165 25.66 4.98 -12.54
CA ASP A 165 26.89 5.58 -13.12
C ASP A 165 26.78 7.11 -13.30
N ALA A 166 25.57 7.64 -13.40
CA ALA A 166 25.31 9.04 -13.68
C ALA A 166 25.47 9.91 -12.43
N ILE A 167 26.38 10.89 -12.47
CA ILE A 167 26.79 11.75 -11.34
C ILE A 167 25.61 12.56 -10.75
N ASP A 168 24.55 12.77 -11.53
CA ASP A 168 23.33 13.50 -11.19
C ASP A 168 22.15 12.61 -10.79
N GLN A 169 22.27 11.27 -10.90
CA GLN A 169 21.28 10.34 -10.38
C GLN A 169 21.61 9.99 -8.91
N PRO A 170 20.76 10.36 -7.93
CA PRO A 170 21.01 10.03 -6.53
C PRO A 170 20.78 8.54 -6.25
N GLU A 171 21.43 8.05 -5.20
CA GLU A 171 21.19 6.70 -4.67
C GLU A 171 19.72 6.48 -4.33
N VAL A 172 19.14 5.35 -4.77
CA VAL A 172 17.74 5.00 -4.52
C VAL A 172 17.65 3.95 -3.41
N GLU A 173 16.89 4.23 -2.36
CA GLU A 173 16.58 3.24 -1.32
C GLU A 173 15.58 2.19 -1.83
N LEU A 174 15.92 0.92 -1.63
CA LEU A 174 15.10 -0.23 -2.00
C LEU A 174 14.72 -1.01 -0.74
N TRP A 175 13.47 -0.86 -0.29
CA TRP A 175 12.91 -1.58 0.85
C TRP A 175 12.07 -2.75 0.36
N TYR A 176 12.49 -3.98 0.69
CA TYR A 176 11.88 -5.22 0.20
C TYR A 176 11.61 -6.22 1.34
N THR A 177 10.57 -7.04 1.18
CA THR A 177 10.18 -8.08 2.14
C THR A 177 10.33 -9.48 1.55
N ASP A 178 10.75 -10.45 2.38
CA ASP A 178 10.70 -11.87 2.06
C ASP A 178 9.42 -12.56 2.60
N ALA A 179 8.57 -11.82 3.34
CA ALA A 179 7.34 -12.35 3.92
C ALA A 179 6.22 -12.60 2.87
N ILE A 180 6.47 -12.27 1.60
CA ILE A 180 5.66 -12.65 0.44
C ILE A 180 6.42 -13.72 -0.34
N ARG A 181 5.76 -14.83 -0.69
CA ARG A 181 6.38 -15.98 -1.38
C ARG A 181 6.26 -15.83 -2.89
N MET A 182 7.39 -15.54 -3.55
CA MET A 182 7.51 -15.43 -5.01
C MET A 182 8.98 -15.67 -5.40
N ASP A 183 9.27 -16.31 -6.54
CA ASP A 183 10.66 -16.37 -7.03
C ASP A 183 11.01 -15.11 -7.82
N LYS A 184 12.11 -14.43 -7.46
CA LYS A 184 12.64 -13.25 -8.18
C LYS A 184 11.54 -12.24 -8.59
N PRO A 185 10.72 -11.74 -7.66
CA PRO A 185 9.52 -10.94 -7.96
C PRO A 185 9.79 -9.72 -8.85
N ASN A 186 11.01 -9.18 -8.81
CA ASN A 186 11.40 -7.97 -9.53
C ASN A 186 12.05 -8.26 -10.91
N TRP A 187 11.97 -9.49 -11.43
CA TRP A 187 12.71 -9.93 -12.62
C TRP A 187 12.49 -9.09 -13.89
N TYR A 188 11.31 -8.46 -14.01
CA TYR A 188 10.94 -7.62 -15.14
C TYR A 188 11.38 -6.16 -14.99
N GLY A 189 11.77 -5.73 -13.79
CA GLY A 189 12.11 -4.34 -13.46
C GLY A 189 13.62 -4.07 -13.43
N PRO A 190 14.01 -2.80 -13.18
CA PRO A 190 15.42 -2.41 -13.07
C PRO A 190 16.17 -3.11 -11.92
N TYR A 191 15.46 -3.49 -10.85
CA TYR A 191 16.04 -4.03 -9.62
C TYR A 191 15.94 -5.56 -9.51
N SER A 192 16.17 -6.25 -10.63
CA SER A 192 15.98 -7.70 -10.77
C SER A 192 16.85 -8.57 -9.83
N GLU A 193 17.93 -8.02 -9.24
CA GLU A 193 18.73 -8.68 -8.20
C GLU A 193 18.04 -8.73 -6.82
N ILE A 194 17.04 -7.88 -6.56
CA ILE A 194 16.35 -7.84 -5.26
C ILE A 194 15.51 -9.12 -5.10
N PRO A 195 15.75 -9.94 -4.04
CA PRO A 195 15.17 -11.29 -3.95
C PRO A 195 13.75 -11.32 -3.37
N GLY A 196 13.27 -10.22 -2.77
CA GLY A 196 11.94 -10.09 -2.16
C GLY A 196 11.10 -8.99 -2.80
N VAL A 197 9.81 -8.92 -2.47
CA VAL A 197 8.89 -7.95 -3.08
C VAL A 197 9.22 -6.54 -2.58
N LEU A 198 9.43 -5.59 -3.49
CA LEU A 198 9.70 -4.19 -3.18
C LEU A 198 8.45 -3.48 -2.65
N LEU A 199 8.50 -2.99 -1.40
CA LEU A 199 7.39 -2.25 -0.77
C LEU A 199 7.62 -0.73 -0.70
N ARG A 200 8.86 -0.23 -0.78
CA ARG A 200 9.15 1.21 -0.94
C ARG A 200 10.42 1.41 -1.77
N TYR A 201 10.29 2.14 -2.88
CA TYR A 201 11.35 2.31 -3.89
C TYR A 201 11.07 3.49 -4.83
N GLU A 202 12.06 3.89 -5.63
CA GLU A 202 11.89 4.84 -6.73
C GLU A 202 12.28 4.20 -8.06
N MET A 203 11.72 4.70 -9.16
CA MET A 203 12.16 4.41 -10.53
C MET A 203 12.08 5.67 -11.39
N VAL A 204 12.90 5.73 -12.44
CA VAL A 204 12.79 6.70 -13.53
C VAL A 204 12.30 5.98 -14.77
N GLN A 205 11.13 6.38 -15.29
CA GLN A 205 10.56 5.80 -16.50
C GLN A 205 10.06 6.91 -17.43
N HIS A 206 10.58 6.95 -18.65
CA HIS A 206 10.30 7.98 -19.67
C HIS A 206 10.55 9.41 -19.15
N GLY A 207 11.67 9.61 -18.46
CA GLY A 207 12.07 10.86 -17.81
C GLY A 207 11.34 11.20 -16.51
N MET A 208 10.28 10.47 -16.14
CA MET A 208 9.53 10.74 -14.91
C MET A 208 10.09 9.93 -13.74
N ARG A 209 10.53 10.61 -12.67
CA ARG A 209 10.85 9.96 -11.39
C ARG A 209 9.58 9.68 -10.59
N MET A 210 9.31 8.41 -10.34
CA MET A 210 8.16 7.91 -9.58
C MET A 210 8.64 7.20 -8.31
N ARG A 211 8.23 7.70 -7.15
CA ARG A 211 8.42 7.03 -5.85
C ARG A 211 7.15 6.26 -5.50
N LEU A 212 7.31 4.95 -5.28
CA LEU A 212 6.26 4.03 -4.85
C LEU A 212 6.44 3.72 -3.36
N ASN A 213 5.37 3.82 -2.58
CA ASN A 213 5.37 3.47 -1.16
C ASN A 213 4.09 2.70 -0.81
N ALA A 214 4.23 1.43 -0.45
CA ALA A 214 3.14 0.57 -0.03
C ALA A 214 2.47 1.16 1.22
N VAL A 215 1.17 1.40 1.13
CA VAL A 215 0.31 1.88 2.22
C VAL A 215 -0.58 0.77 2.77
N SER A 216 -0.75 -0.33 2.03
CA SER A 216 -1.42 -1.53 2.53
C SER A 216 -0.95 -2.77 1.79
N VAL A 217 -0.84 -3.89 2.49
CA VAL A 217 -0.74 -5.24 1.93
C VAL A 217 -1.90 -6.05 2.52
N LYS A 218 -2.72 -6.65 1.67
CA LYS A 218 -3.96 -7.36 2.03
C LYS A 218 -3.82 -8.82 1.56
N PRO A 219 -3.41 -9.76 2.42
CA PRO A 219 -3.33 -11.18 2.08
C PRO A 219 -4.73 -11.77 1.90
N GLY A 220 -4.89 -12.67 0.93
CA GLY A 220 -6.15 -13.39 0.72
C GLY A 220 -6.40 -13.77 -0.74
N PRO A 221 -7.47 -14.54 -1.01
CA PRO A 221 -7.78 -15.05 -2.33
C PRO A 221 -7.99 -13.94 -3.36
N VAL A 222 -7.26 -14.04 -4.46
CA VAL A 222 -7.41 -13.19 -5.65
C VAL A 222 -8.23 -13.91 -6.73
N ASP A 223 -8.89 -13.17 -7.63
CA ASP A 223 -9.57 -13.76 -8.78
C ASP A 223 -8.53 -14.07 -9.88
N PRO A 224 -8.30 -15.33 -10.27
CA PRO A 224 -7.30 -15.66 -11.30
C PRO A 224 -7.59 -15.00 -12.66
N ALA A 225 -8.82 -14.55 -12.92
CA ALA A 225 -9.17 -13.82 -14.12
C ALA A 225 -8.44 -12.46 -14.26
N VAL A 226 -7.86 -11.90 -13.19
CA VAL A 226 -7.06 -10.66 -13.31
C VAL A 226 -5.77 -10.87 -14.11
N PHE A 227 -5.19 -12.08 -14.04
CA PHE A 227 -3.98 -12.47 -14.76
C PHE A 227 -4.23 -12.92 -16.20
N ALA A 228 -5.51 -13.00 -16.63
CA ALA A 228 -5.87 -13.48 -17.96
C ALA A 228 -5.53 -12.47 -19.08
N PRO A 229 -5.06 -12.92 -20.27
CA PRO A 229 -4.77 -12.03 -21.39
C PRO A 229 -5.98 -11.21 -21.85
N LYS A 230 -5.81 -9.89 -22.02
CA LYS A 230 -6.90 -8.96 -22.32
C LYS A 230 -7.15 -8.92 -23.83
N ALA A 231 -8.03 -9.83 -24.29
CA ALA A 231 -8.30 -10.14 -25.70
C ALA A 231 -8.87 -8.98 -26.56
N ASP A 232 -9.08 -7.81 -25.98
CA ASP A 232 -9.56 -6.58 -26.62
C ASP A 232 -8.44 -5.55 -26.92
N HIS A 233 -7.18 -5.96 -26.83
CA HIS A 233 -6.00 -5.15 -27.11
C HIS A 233 -5.27 -5.64 -28.38
N ASP A 234 -4.86 -4.73 -29.26
CA ASP A 234 -4.09 -5.05 -30.45
C ASP A 234 -2.66 -5.49 -30.07
N ARG A 235 -2.24 -6.68 -30.51
CA ARG A 235 -0.86 -7.17 -30.29
C ARG A 235 0.13 -6.37 -31.15
N VAL A 236 1.11 -5.72 -30.51
CA VAL A 236 2.17 -4.93 -31.15
C VAL A 236 3.56 -5.38 -30.72
N ALA A 237 4.59 -5.03 -31.50
CA ALA A 237 5.98 -5.33 -31.17
C ALA A 237 6.49 -4.45 -30.00
N PRO A 238 7.51 -4.89 -29.23
CA PRO A 238 7.99 -4.18 -28.04
C PRO A 238 8.48 -2.76 -28.31
N ASP A 239 9.12 -2.53 -29.45
CA ASP A 239 9.61 -1.22 -29.90
C ASP A 239 8.47 -0.26 -30.26
N VAL A 240 7.39 -0.78 -30.86
CA VAL A 240 6.16 -0.02 -31.15
C VAL A 240 5.47 0.41 -29.86
N LEU A 241 5.31 -0.50 -28.88
CA LEU A 241 4.73 -0.15 -27.58
C LEU A 241 5.61 0.84 -26.82
N HIS A 242 6.92 0.61 -26.77
CA HIS A 242 7.88 1.50 -26.12
C HIS A 242 7.87 2.91 -26.74
N LYS A 243 7.82 3.02 -28.08
CA LYS A 243 7.70 4.31 -28.76
C LYS A 243 6.39 5.01 -28.39
N GLU A 244 5.25 4.31 -28.45
CA GLU A 244 3.96 4.91 -28.14
C GLU A 244 3.87 5.36 -26.67
N LEU A 245 4.42 4.59 -25.72
CA LEU A 245 4.59 5.01 -24.33
C LEU A 245 5.40 6.29 -24.20
N SER A 246 6.56 6.36 -24.87
CA SER A 246 7.44 7.52 -24.87
C SER A 246 6.77 8.75 -25.50
N ASP A 247 6.06 8.58 -26.62
CA ASP A 247 5.33 9.66 -27.29
C ASP A 247 4.21 10.21 -26.39
N VAL A 248 3.42 9.33 -25.77
CA VAL A 248 2.32 9.74 -24.86
C VAL A 248 2.87 10.43 -23.63
N LEU A 249 3.86 9.86 -22.96
CA LEU A 249 4.41 10.42 -21.71
C LEU A 249 5.20 11.73 -21.95
N SER A 250 5.74 11.94 -23.16
CA SER A 250 6.30 13.23 -23.55
C SER A 250 5.27 14.38 -23.54
N THR A 251 3.96 14.09 -23.63
CA THR A 251 2.91 15.13 -23.56
C THR A 251 2.61 15.62 -22.14
N PHE A 252 3.18 14.99 -21.11
CA PHE A 252 3.08 15.40 -19.69
C PHE A 252 4.35 16.09 -19.17
N THR A 253 5.36 16.27 -20.03
CA THR A 253 6.68 16.85 -19.71
C THR A 253 7.01 18.13 -20.49
N ASN A 254 6.12 18.56 -21.40
CA ASN A 254 6.27 19.76 -22.25
C ASN A 254 5.12 20.76 -22.03
#